data_AF-A0AB39N4U3-F1
#
_entry.id   AF-A0AB39N4U3-F1
#
_cell.length_a   1.000
_cell.length_b   1.000
_cell.length_c   1.000
_cell.angle_alpha   90.00
_cell.angle_beta   90.00
_cell.angle_gamma   90.00
#
_symmetry.space_group_name_H-M   'P 1'
#
loop_
_entity.id
_entity.type
_entity.pdbx_description
1 polymer ?
#
loop_
_entity_poly.entity_id
_entity_poly.type
_entity_poly.pdbx_seq_one_letter_code
_entity_poly.pdbx_strand_id
1 'polypeptide(L)'
;MSTASTRRPESRYGRSSDERADRTLKVVGAALGAVLLAVIGYFGYHYVGQNKISAEVIEFDAGKNAVKVHLEVRKDAGASGYCTLRSQAESGAEVGRADFRFDGDATRIDKVVTLRTTSPGTTAELLGCHAD
;
A
#
# COMPACT_ATOMS: atom_id res chain seq x y z
N MET A 1 -54.62 -54.69 -30.75
CA MET A 1 -53.31 -54.15 -31.20
C MET A 1 -52.96 -52.98 -30.32
N SER A 2 -52.00 -53.15 -29.40
CA SER A 2 -51.59 -52.12 -28.45
C SER A 2 -50.46 -51.28 -29.03
N THR A 3 -50.65 -49.97 -29.12
CA THR A 3 -49.60 -49.01 -29.50
C THR A 3 -48.66 -48.80 -28.32
N ALA A 4 -47.46 -49.37 -28.40
CA ALA A 4 -46.42 -49.17 -27.40
C ALA A 4 -45.93 -47.72 -27.44
N SER A 5 -46.22 -46.95 -26.38
CA SER A 5 -45.65 -45.63 -26.15
C SER A 5 -44.16 -45.78 -25.84
N THR A 6 -43.30 -45.26 -26.71
CA THR A 6 -41.86 -45.21 -26.48
C THR A 6 -41.54 -44.07 -25.51
N ARG A 7 -41.84 -44.24 -24.22
CA ARG A 7 -41.22 -43.39 -23.20
C ARG A 7 -39.72 -43.73 -23.19
N ARG A 8 -38.89 -42.75 -23.58
CA ARG A 8 -37.43 -42.91 -23.63
C ARG A 8 -36.92 -43.41 -22.27
N PRO A 9 -36.04 -44.43 -22.25
CA PRO A 9 -35.49 -44.96 -21.01
C PRO A 9 -34.69 -43.89 -20.27
N GLU A 10 -34.86 -43.82 -18.95
CA GLU A 10 -34.02 -43.00 -18.08
C GLU A 10 -32.56 -43.39 -18.30
N SER A 11 -31.72 -42.38 -18.53
CA SER A 11 -30.30 -42.54 -18.75
C SER A 11 -29.66 -43.28 -17.58
N ARG A 12 -29.09 -44.45 -17.85
CA ARG A 12 -28.37 -45.35 -16.93
C ARG A 12 -27.13 -44.72 -16.23
N TYR A 13 -26.78 -43.49 -16.56
CA TYR A 13 -25.71 -42.73 -15.90
C TYR A 13 -26.24 -41.33 -15.59
N GLY A 14 -26.38 -41.02 -14.30
CA GLY A 14 -26.99 -39.80 -13.79
C GLY A 14 -26.25 -38.55 -14.26
N ARG A 15 -26.83 -37.85 -15.24
CA ARG A 15 -26.23 -36.63 -15.82
C ARG A 15 -26.75 -35.34 -15.19
N SER A 16 -27.78 -35.40 -14.33
CA SER A 16 -28.49 -34.22 -13.83
C SER A 16 -27.97 -33.66 -12.49
N SER A 17 -27.25 -34.45 -11.69
CA SER A 17 -26.60 -33.98 -10.46
C SER A 17 -25.33 -33.19 -10.78
N ASP A 18 -24.53 -33.68 -11.72
CA ASP A 18 -23.24 -33.09 -12.09
C ASP A 18 -23.39 -31.73 -12.77
N GLU A 19 -24.40 -31.52 -13.62
CA GLU A 19 -24.68 -30.20 -14.21
C GLU A 19 -25.11 -29.15 -13.18
N ARG A 20 -25.86 -29.56 -12.15
CA ARG A 20 -26.22 -28.66 -11.04
C ARG A 20 -25.02 -28.37 -10.16
N ALA A 21 -24.21 -29.39 -9.84
CA ALA A 21 -22.99 -29.23 -9.08
C ALA A 21 -22.01 -28.29 -9.80
N ASP A 22 -21.79 -28.47 -11.11
CA ASP A 22 -20.93 -27.61 -11.93
C ASP A 22 -21.44 -26.17 -11.98
N ARG A 23 -22.76 -25.97 -12.13
CA ARG A 23 -23.35 -24.62 -12.06
C ARG A 23 -23.18 -23.99 -10.68
N THR A 24 -23.34 -24.76 -9.61
CA THR A 24 -23.21 -24.28 -8.24
C THR A 24 -21.76 -23.92 -7.92
N LEU A 25 -20.81 -24.75 -8.34
CA LEU A 25 -19.37 -24.49 -8.22
C LEU A 25 -18.94 -23.26 -9.02
N LYS A 26 -19.48 -23.04 -10.23
CA LYS A 26 -19.23 -21.82 -11.01
C LYS A 26 -19.76 -20.57 -10.31
N VAL A 27 -20.97 -20.62 -9.75
CA VAL A 27 -21.55 -19.48 -9.02
C VAL A 27 -20.77 -19.19 -7.74
N VAL A 28 -20.45 -20.22 -6.96
CA VAL A 28 -19.67 -20.07 -5.72
C VAL A 28 -18.27 -19.57 -6.04
N GLY A 29 -17.61 -20.12 -7.07
CA GLY A 29 -16.30 -19.68 -7.52
C GLY A 29 -16.31 -18.22 -8.00
N ALA A 30 -17.33 -17.83 -8.77
CA ALA A 30 -17.49 -16.44 -9.21
C ALA A 30 -17.75 -15.50 -8.02
N ALA A 31 -18.57 -15.91 -7.06
CA ALA A 31 -18.84 -15.13 -5.85
C ALA A 31 -17.58 -14.96 -5.01
N LEU A 32 -16.84 -16.04 -4.75
CA LEU A 32 -15.56 -15.98 -4.02
C LEU A 32 -14.52 -15.13 -4.77
N GLY A 33 -14.45 -15.24 -6.10
CA GLY A 33 -13.59 -14.40 -6.92
C GLY A 33 -13.95 -12.92 -6.84
N ALA A 34 -15.23 -12.57 -6.89
CA ALA A 34 -15.69 -11.20 -6.74
C ALA A 34 -15.39 -10.64 -5.34
N VAL A 35 -15.59 -11.44 -4.29
CA VAL A 35 -15.23 -11.06 -2.91
C VAL A 35 -13.73 -10.82 -2.79
N LEU A 36 -12.89 -11.71 -3.35
CA LEU A 36 -11.44 -11.54 -3.34
C LEU A 36 -11.01 -10.24 -4.02
N LEU A 37 -11.56 -9.94 -5.20
CA LEU A 37 -11.27 -8.68 -5.90
C LEU A 37 -11.71 -7.45 -5.10
N ALA A 38 -12.87 -7.49 -4.46
CA ALA A 38 -13.34 -6.41 -3.60
C ALA A 38 -12.41 -6.20 -2.38
N VAL A 39 -11.96 -7.29 -1.76
CA VAL A 39 -10.99 -7.25 -0.65
C VAL A 39 -9.68 -6.62 -1.11
N ILE A 40 -9.11 -7.10 -2.23
CA ILE A 40 -7.86 -6.55 -2.79
C ILE A 40 -8.03 -5.05 -3.12
N GLY A 41 -9.15 -4.67 -3.74
CA GLY A 41 -9.45 -3.27 -4.06
C GLY A 41 -9.56 -2.38 -2.81
N TYR A 42 -10.22 -2.87 -1.77
CA TYR A 42 -10.34 -2.16 -0.49
C TYR A 42 -8.97 -1.94 0.17
N PHE A 43 -8.16 -2.99 0.27
CA PHE A 43 -6.81 -2.91 0.82
C PHE A 43 -5.92 -1.98 -0.04
N GLY A 44 -6.00 -2.06 -1.35
CA GLY A 44 -5.28 -1.15 -2.25
C GLY A 44 -5.64 0.32 -2.01
N TYR A 45 -6.94 0.63 -1.92
CA TYR A 45 -7.40 1.99 -1.67
C TYR A 45 -6.97 2.51 -0.29
N HIS A 46 -7.16 1.71 0.75
CA HIS A 46 -6.90 2.13 2.13
C HIS A 46 -5.41 2.29 2.44
N TYR A 47 -4.55 1.42 1.90
CA TYR A 47 -3.13 1.41 2.25
C TYR A 47 -2.23 2.16 1.25
N VAL A 48 -2.66 2.33 0.00
CA VAL A 48 -1.86 3.01 -1.04
C VAL A 48 -2.45 4.38 -1.40
N GLY A 49 -3.78 4.46 -1.52
CA GLY A 49 -4.47 5.68 -1.98
C GLY A 49 -4.59 6.80 -0.93
N GLN A 50 -4.46 6.50 0.36
CA GLN A 50 -4.59 7.49 1.42
C GLN A 50 -3.30 8.25 1.75
N ASN A 51 -2.22 8.06 0.99
CA ASN A 51 -0.95 8.79 1.19
C ASN A 51 -1.08 10.24 0.70
N LYS A 52 -1.79 11.07 1.47
CA LYS A 52 -1.97 12.51 1.22
C LYS A 52 -0.69 13.32 1.38
N ILE A 53 0.37 12.71 1.89
CA ILE A 53 1.71 13.28 2.05
C ILE A 53 2.76 12.22 1.70
N SER A 54 3.71 12.59 0.85
CA SER A 54 4.88 11.80 0.50
C SER A 54 6.11 12.71 0.42
N ALA A 55 7.29 12.16 0.60
CA ALA A 55 8.52 12.91 0.45
C ALA A 55 9.60 12.06 -0.21
N GLU A 56 10.60 12.75 -0.75
CA GLU A 56 11.79 12.17 -1.33
C GLU A 56 13.02 12.94 -0.83
N VAL A 57 14.08 12.20 -0.51
CA VAL A 57 15.39 12.78 -0.18
C VAL A 57 16.14 12.99 -1.48
N ILE A 58 16.40 14.25 -1.83
CA ILE A 58 17.10 14.63 -3.06
C ILE A 58 18.62 14.63 -2.83
N GLU A 59 19.04 15.20 -1.71
CA GLU A 59 20.44 15.33 -1.33
C GLU A 59 20.58 15.34 0.20
N PHE A 60 21.75 14.94 0.71
CA PHE A 60 22.10 15.15 2.10
C PHE A 60 23.57 15.57 2.25
N ASP A 61 23.82 16.38 3.28
CA ASP A 61 25.15 16.86 3.67
C ASP A 61 25.41 16.43 5.13
N ALA A 62 26.36 15.51 5.28
CA ALA A 62 26.72 14.90 6.55
C ALA A 62 27.75 15.76 7.30
N GLY A 63 27.33 16.36 8.42
CA GLY A 63 28.21 17.05 9.36
C GLY A 63 28.59 16.18 10.56
N LYS A 64 29.40 16.75 11.47
CA LYS A 64 29.89 16.02 12.66
C LYS A 64 28.79 15.65 13.67
N ASN A 65 27.83 16.55 13.88
CA ASN A 65 26.78 16.43 14.91
C ASN A 65 25.37 16.70 14.32
N ALA A 66 25.27 16.76 13.00
CA ALA A 66 24.01 16.96 12.29
C ALA A 66 24.16 16.57 10.82
N VAL A 67 23.07 16.11 10.22
CA VAL A 67 22.94 15.88 8.79
C VAL A 67 21.89 16.85 8.24
N LYS A 68 22.25 17.64 7.23
CA LYS A 68 21.27 18.45 6.50
C LYS A 68 20.68 17.59 5.39
N VAL A 69 19.36 17.60 5.27
CA VAL A 69 18.65 16.75 4.31
C VAL A 69 17.75 17.64 3.47
N HIS A 70 17.94 17.58 2.16
CA HIS A 70 17.10 18.27 1.20
C HIS A 70 15.92 17.36 0.84
N LEU A 71 14.74 17.75 1.29
CA LEU A 71 13.49 17.04 1.06
C LEU A 71 12.64 17.74 0.01
N GLU A 72 12.16 16.96 -0.97
CA GLU A 72 11.00 17.32 -1.78
C GLU A 72 9.77 16.62 -1.20
N VAL A 73 8.83 17.38 -0.66
CA VAL A 73 7.57 16.88 -0.10
C VAL A 73 6.44 17.19 -1.07
N ARG A 74 5.59 16.20 -1.33
CA ARG A 74 4.36 16.33 -2.10
C ARG A 74 3.17 16.00 -1.21
N LYS A 75 2.17 16.86 -1.23
CA LYS A 75 0.96 16.67 -0.42
C LYS A 75 -0.27 17.27 -1.08
N ASP A 76 -1.44 16.84 -0.64
CA ASP A 76 -2.69 17.48 -1.02
C ASP A 76 -2.79 18.89 -0.42
N ALA A 77 -3.53 19.78 -1.08
CA ALA A 77 -3.77 21.13 -0.57
C ALA A 77 -4.51 21.06 0.77
N GLY A 78 -4.04 21.80 1.77
CA GLY A 78 -4.58 21.80 3.13
C GLY A 78 -4.28 20.55 3.97
N ALA A 79 -3.64 19.50 3.42
CA ALA A 79 -3.21 18.35 4.21
C ALA A 79 -2.03 18.73 5.12
N SER A 80 -2.07 18.31 6.38
CA SER A 80 -0.96 18.42 7.34
C SER A 80 -0.43 17.04 7.71
N GLY A 81 0.83 16.99 8.12
CA GLY A 81 1.46 15.76 8.54
C GLY A 81 2.92 15.93 8.87
N TYR A 82 3.63 14.81 9.01
CA TYR A 82 5.06 14.79 9.29
C TYR A 82 5.77 13.67 8.56
N CYS A 83 7.06 13.86 8.32
CA CYS A 83 7.94 12.85 7.77
C CYS A 83 9.06 12.54 8.77
N THR A 84 9.31 11.25 8.99
CA THR A 84 10.35 10.77 9.91
C THR A 84 11.62 10.50 9.12
N LEU A 85 12.71 11.16 9.52
CA LEU A 85 14.05 10.91 8.99
C LEU A 85 14.91 10.14 9.99
N ARG A 86 15.82 9.34 9.45
CA ARG A 86 16.86 8.63 10.18
C ARG A 86 18.23 8.90 9.58
N SER A 87 19.25 8.93 10.42
CA SER A 87 20.65 8.86 10.02
C SER A 87 21.38 7.77 10.80
N GLN A 88 22.21 7.01 10.09
CA GLN A 88 23.06 5.96 10.66
C GLN A 88 24.53 6.35 10.53
N ALA A 89 25.36 5.95 11.49
CA ALA A 89 26.81 6.01 11.36
C ALA A 89 27.33 4.95 10.39
N GLU A 90 28.63 5.02 10.07
CA GLU A 90 29.33 3.99 9.28
C GLU A 90 29.19 2.58 9.87
N SER A 91 29.07 2.47 11.20
CA SER A 91 28.83 1.21 11.90
C SER A 91 27.40 0.64 11.71
N GLY A 92 26.49 1.40 11.09
CA GLY A 92 25.06 1.10 11.04
C GLY A 92 24.30 1.46 12.32
N ALA A 93 24.96 2.03 13.34
CA ALA A 93 24.27 2.50 14.52
C ALA A 93 23.39 3.72 14.16
N GLU A 94 22.15 3.75 14.62
CA GLU A 94 21.30 4.93 14.48
C GLU A 94 21.83 6.06 15.36
N VAL A 95 22.12 7.20 14.74
CA VAL A 95 22.72 8.36 15.42
C VAL A 95 21.81 9.58 15.40
N GLY A 96 20.75 9.56 14.60
CA GLY A 96 19.75 10.62 14.61
C GLY A 96 18.41 10.13 14.08
N ARG A 97 17.34 10.57 14.74
CA ARG A 97 15.96 10.41 14.28
C ARG A 97 15.15 11.64 14.67
N ALA A 98 14.37 12.16 13.73
CA ALA A 98 13.46 13.28 14.00
C ALA A 98 12.28 13.29 13.03
N ASP A 99 11.18 13.86 13.51
CA ASP A 99 9.98 14.12 12.72
C ASP A 99 9.98 15.58 12.27
N PHE A 100 9.75 15.80 10.98
CA PHE A 100 9.63 17.13 10.39
C PHE A 100 8.20 17.35 9.91
N ARG A 101 7.54 18.38 10.45
CA ARG A 101 6.15 18.71 10.11
C ARG A 101 6.04 19.58 8.86
N PHE A 102 4.99 19.33 8.10
CA PHE A 102 4.62 20.07 6.89
C PHE A 102 3.12 20.37 6.93
N ASP A 103 2.76 21.64 6.79
CA ASP A 103 1.39 22.15 6.84
C ASP A 103 1.15 23.17 5.71
N GLY A 104 -0.02 23.83 5.73
CA GLY A 104 -0.41 24.86 4.76
C GLY A 104 -0.98 24.32 3.45
N ASP A 105 -1.10 25.19 2.44
CA ASP A 105 -1.77 24.86 1.18
C ASP A 105 -0.84 24.43 0.04
N ALA A 106 0.47 24.61 0.21
CA ALA A 106 1.46 24.23 -0.80
C ALA A 106 1.43 22.72 -1.04
N THR A 107 1.27 22.33 -2.30
CA THR A 107 1.22 20.91 -2.70
C THR A 107 2.59 20.32 -3.02
N ARG A 108 3.59 21.18 -3.27
CA ARG A 108 5.00 20.82 -3.43
C ARG A 108 5.83 21.74 -2.54
N ILE A 109 6.63 21.15 -1.67
CA ILE A 109 7.47 21.87 -0.71
C ILE A 109 8.89 21.35 -0.89
N ASP A 110 9.80 22.26 -1.19
CA ASP A 110 11.23 22.00 -1.26
C ASP A 110 11.89 22.63 -0.04
N LYS A 111 12.50 21.82 0.83
CA LYS A 111 13.04 22.31 2.10
C LYS A 111 14.25 21.52 2.55
N VAL A 112 15.27 22.25 2.99
CA VAL A 112 16.41 21.67 3.71
C VAL A 112 16.06 21.63 5.21
N VAL A 113 16.07 20.43 5.78
CA VAL A 113 15.89 20.20 7.21
C VAL A 113 17.20 19.76 7.84
N THR A 114 17.38 20.05 9.13
CA THR A 114 18.59 19.68 9.87
C THR A 114 18.25 18.60 10.89
N LEU A 115 18.72 17.37 10.64
CA LEU A 115 18.62 16.26 11.56
C LEU A 115 19.83 16.29 12.51
N ARG A 116 19.59 16.49 13.80
CA ARG A 116 20.66 16.42 14.81
C ARG A 116 21.09 14.97 15.01
N THR A 117 22.40 14.76 15.12
CA THR A 117 22.98 13.44 15.36
C THR A 117 23.86 13.43 16.61
N THR A 118 23.90 12.29 17.30
CA THR A 118 24.73 12.06 18.48
C THR A 118 26.19 11.79 18.13
N SER A 119 26.46 11.33 16.91
CA SER A 119 27.80 11.19 16.31
C SER A 119 27.72 11.37 14.79
N PRO A 120 28.84 11.34 14.03
CA PRO A 120 28.81 11.52 12.59
C PRO A 120 27.92 10.48 11.90
N GLY A 121 26.89 10.95 11.20
CA GLY A 121 26.03 10.12 10.37
C GLY A 121 26.51 10.09 8.93
N THR A 122 26.42 8.93 8.28
CA THR A 122 26.81 8.73 6.87
C THR A 122 25.61 8.55 5.94
N THR A 123 24.39 8.46 6.50
CA THR A 123 23.14 8.31 5.71
C THR A 123 22.10 9.35 6.07
N ALA A 124 21.14 9.55 5.17
CA ALA A 124 19.89 10.27 5.42
C ALA A 124 18.75 9.49 4.78
N GLU A 125 17.95 8.82 5.60
CA GLU A 125 16.91 7.91 5.16
C GLU A 125 15.53 8.43 5.56
N LEU A 126 14.60 8.42 4.62
CA LEU A 126 13.19 8.67 4.89
C LEU A 126 12.52 7.36 5.33
N LEU A 127 12.09 7.31 6.59
CA LEU A 127 11.40 6.14 7.12
C LEU A 127 9.93 6.10 6.71
N GLY A 128 9.30 7.27 6.57
CA GLY A 128 7.92 7.39 6.17
C GLY A 128 7.38 8.80 6.36
N CYS A 129 6.21 9.04 5.78
CA CYS A 129 5.41 10.24 6.01
C CYS A 129 4.01 9.83 6.45
N HIS A 130 3.45 10.59 7.38
CA HIS A 130 2.14 10.37 7.97
C HIS A 130 1.33 11.66 7.88
N ALA A 131 0.12 11.56 7.34
CA ALA A 131 -0.87 12.62 7.43
C ALA A 131 -1.50 12.62 8.83
N ASP A 132 -1.92 13.79 9.30
CA ASP A 132 -2.67 13.94 10.56
C ASP A 132 -4.13 13.46 10.45
#